data_AF-A0A517DTI3-F1
#
_entry.id   AF-A0A517DTI3-F1
#
_cell.length_a   1.000
_cell.length_b   1.000
_cell.length_c   1.000
_cell.angle_alpha   90.00
_cell.angle_beta   90.00
_cell.angle_gamma   90.00
#
_symmetry.space_group_name_H-M   'P 1'
#
loop_
_entity.id
_entity.type
_entity.pdbx_description
1 polymer ?
#
loop_
_entity_poly.entity_id
_entity_poly.type
_entity_poly.pdbx_seq_one_letter_code
_entity_poly.pdbx_strand_id
1 'polypeptide(L)'
;MLPLQFALELETALNNQITLLSANTGPLPAMALINKFQENFYALLTVASATDVNIDKYPVVETTGLLGSDSDWQQFTHRDKPATDSVNLPALTALWSVYTLFDRSAQYYQQAAANSAHPATRLFFHSLAETKKMMRRRLAGIIQSLLNHYWGQLGFAPFMLGKEG
;
A
#
# COMPACT_ATOMS: atom_id res chain seq x y z
N MET A 1 15.10 -8.46 -18.98
CA MET A 1 14.00 -7.50 -18.73
C MET A 1 14.56 -6.35 -17.89
N LEU A 2 14.30 -5.09 -18.27
CA LEU A 2 14.78 -3.95 -17.49
C LEU A 2 13.99 -3.86 -16.17
N PRO A 3 14.62 -3.54 -15.02
CA PRO A 3 13.93 -3.49 -13.72
C PRO A 3 12.69 -2.58 -13.69
N LEU A 4 12.66 -1.50 -14.46
CA LEU A 4 11.49 -0.62 -14.56
C LEU A 4 10.34 -1.22 -15.37
N GLN A 5 10.64 -2.03 -16.39
CA GLN A 5 9.61 -2.73 -17.15
C GLN A 5 8.92 -3.77 -16.27
N PHE A 6 9.69 -4.52 -15.47
CA PHE A 6 9.11 -5.44 -14.51
C PHE A 6 8.31 -4.71 -13.43
N ALA A 7 8.79 -3.56 -12.96
CA ALA A 7 8.06 -2.73 -12.01
C ALA A 7 6.68 -2.32 -12.57
N LEU A 8 6.60 -1.93 -13.85
CA LEU A 8 5.32 -1.59 -14.49
C LEU A 8 4.38 -2.78 -14.58
N GLU A 9 4.87 -3.95 -14.99
CA GLU A 9 4.06 -5.17 -15.06
C GLU A 9 3.56 -5.60 -13.68
N LEU A 10 4.43 -5.58 -12.68
CA LEU A 10 4.08 -5.86 -11.28
C LEU A 10 2.98 -4.91 -10.80
N GLU A 11 3.16 -3.60 -10.96
CA GLU A 11 2.21 -2.61 -10.46
C GLU A 11 0.89 -2.61 -11.25
N THR A 12 0.91 -2.99 -12.53
CA THR A 12 -0.31 -3.24 -13.31
C THR A 12 -1.08 -4.43 -12.75
N ALA A 13 -0.40 -5.54 -12.48
CA ALA A 13 -1.02 -6.73 -11.89
C ALA A 13 -1.58 -6.43 -10.49
N LEU A 14 -0.85 -5.65 -9.68
CA LEU A 14 -1.33 -5.19 -8.38
C LEU A 14 -2.57 -4.31 -8.49
N ASN A 15 -2.59 -3.36 -9.42
CA ASN A 15 -3.74 -2.49 -9.63
C ASN A 15 -5.00 -3.29 -10.02
N ASN A 16 -4.85 -4.28 -10.91
CA ASN A 16 -5.95 -5.17 -11.29
C ASN A 16 -6.47 -5.96 -10.09
N GLN A 17 -5.58 -6.49 -9.26
CA GLN A 17 -5.97 -7.24 -8.07
C GLN A 17 -6.67 -6.36 -7.02
N ILE A 18 -6.17 -5.14 -6.78
CA ILE A 18 -6.78 -4.16 -5.87
C ILE A 18 -8.18 -3.78 -6.37
N THR A 19 -8.33 -3.55 -7.68
CA THR A 19 -9.62 -3.23 -8.31
C THR A 19 -10.63 -4.37 -8.09
N LEU A 20 -10.21 -5.62 -8.32
CA LEU A 20 -11.05 -6.80 -8.10
C LEU A 20 -11.45 -6.96 -6.63
N LEU A 21 -10.51 -6.72 -5.71
CA LEU A 21 -10.81 -6.73 -4.27
C LEU A 21 -11.79 -5.62 -3.89
N SER A 22 -11.63 -4.41 -4.45
CA SER A 22 -12.53 -3.28 -4.19
C SER A 22 -13.95 -3.56 -4.67
N ALA A 23 -14.12 -4.22 -5.82
CA ALA A 23 -15.44 -4.55 -6.34
C ALA A 23 -16.22 -5.55 -5.45
N ASN A 24 -15.49 -6.47 -4.79
CA ASN A 24 -16.09 -7.55 -4.01
C ASN A 24 -16.36 -7.20 -2.54
N THR A 25 -15.97 -6.02 -2.07
CA THR A 25 -15.95 -5.68 -0.63
C THR A 25 -16.98 -4.62 -0.22
N GLY A 26 -17.72 -4.07 -1.19
CA GLY A 26 -18.65 -2.96 -0.95
C GLY A 26 -17.94 -1.62 -0.78
N PRO A 27 -18.66 -0.54 -0.44
CA PRO A 27 -18.08 0.79 -0.30
C PRO A 27 -17.20 0.87 0.94
N LEU A 28 -15.89 0.68 0.74
CA LEU A 28 -14.87 0.89 1.76
C LEU A 28 -14.09 2.17 1.44
N PRO A 29 -14.26 3.27 2.19
CA PRO A 29 -13.64 4.54 1.81
C PRO A 29 -12.10 4.49 1.83
N ALA A 30 -11.50 3.57 2.60
CA ALA A 30 -10.07 3.31 2.57
C ALA A 30 -9.60 2.77 1.20
N MET A 31 -10.43 2.01 0.47
CA MET A 31 -10.10 1.54 -0.88
C MET A 31 -9.98 2.70 -1.88
N ALA A 32 -10.75 3.77 -1.72
CA ALA A 32 -10.60 4.95 -2.57
C ALA A 32 -9.21 5.60 -2.41
N LEU A 33 -8.71 5.69 -1.17
CA LEU A 33 -7.35 6.18 -0.93
C LEU A 33 -6.27 5.22 -1.46
N ILE A 34 -6.49 3.91 -1.32
CA ILE A 34 -5.60 2.88 -1.89
C ILE A 34 -5.51 2.99 -3.41
N ASN A 35 -6.66 3.09 -4.09
CA ASN A 35 -6.72 3.22 -5.54
C ASN A 35 -6.03 4.49 -6.01
N LYS A 36 -6.33 5.64 -5.39
CA LYS A 36 -5.68 6.91 -5.71
C LYS A 36 -4.16 6.85 -5.53
N PHE A 37 -3.69 6.25 -4.43
CA PHE A 37 -2.26 6.02 -4.21
C PHE A 37 -1.67 5.17 -5.36
N GLN A 38 -2.33 4.07 -5.71
CA GLN A 38 -1.85 3.15 -6.73
C GLN A 38 -1.82 3.78 -8.13
N GLU A 39 -2.82 4.57 -8.49
CA GLU A 39 -2.88 5.35 -9.73
C GLU A 39 -1.71 6.34 -9.83
N ASN A 40 -1.51 7.14 -8.77
CA ASN A 40 -0.42 8.13 -8.74
C ASN A 40 0.96 7.45 -8.77
N PHE A 41 1.12 6.34 -8.05
CA PHE A 41 2.35 5.57 -8.04
C PHE A 41 2.66 4.94 -9.40
N TYR A 42 1.63 4.44 -10.10
CA TYR A 42 1.76 3.92 -11.45
C TYR A 42 2.15 5.03 -12.44
N ALA A 43 1.49 6.19 -12.39
CA ALA A 43 1.82 7.33 -13.24
C ALA A 43 3.29 7.78 -13.08
N LEU A 44 3.78 7.83 -11.84
CA LEU A 44 5.19 8.11 -11.54
C LEU A 44 6.14 7.09 -12.19
N LEU A 45 5.81 5.80 -12.11
CA LEU A 45 6.59 4.74 -12.75
C LEU A 45 6.57 4.81 -14.27
N THR A 46 5.44 5.14 -14.88
CA THR A 46 5.35 5.33 -16.33
C THR A 46 6.30 6.43 -16.78
N VAL A 47 6.32 7.58 -16.09
CA VAL A 47 7.27 8.66 -16.38
C VAL A 47 8.72 8.18 -16.20
N ALA A 48 9.02 7.52 -15.08
CA ALA A 48 10.37 7.01 -14.81
C ALA A 48 10.85 5.97 -15.82
N SER A 49 9.95 5.17 -16.39
CA SER A 49 10.27 4.16 -17.40
C SER A 49 10.68 4.75 -18.75
N ALA A 50 10.25 5.99 -19.04
CA ALA A 50 10.62 6.74 -20.22
C ALA A 50 11.89 7.57 -20.03
N THR A 51 12.42 7.67 -18.80
CA THR A 51 13.62 8.44 -18.47
C THR A 51 14.89 7.65 -18.85
N ASP A 52 15.74 8.25 -19.70
CA ASP A 52 17.12 7.78 -19.87
C ASP A 52 17.99 8.36 -18.74
N VAL A 53 18.39 7.50 -17.79
CA VAL A 53 19.24 7.85 -16.65
C VAL A 53 20.61 8.43 -17.01
N ASN A 54 21.09 8.16 -18.23
CA ASN A 54 22.38 8.70 -18.66
C ASN A 54 22.28 10.17 -19.09
N ILE A 55 21.06 10.65 -19.35
CA ILE A 55 20.79 11.98 -19.92
C ILE A 55 19.98 12.83 -18.95
N ASP A 56 19.05 12.23 -18.21
CA ASP A 56 18.10 12.90 -17.34
C ASP A 56 18.00 12.25 -15.95
N LYS A 57 17.39 12.97 -15.01
CA LYS A 57 17.14 12.49 -13.65
C LYS A 57 15.77 11.82 -13.58
N TYR A 58 15.67 10.81 -12.73
CA TYR A 58 14.35 10.27 -12.37
C TYR A 58 13.44 11.35 -11.79
N PRO A 59 12.11 11.21 -11.98
CA PRO A 59 11.15 12.08 -11.31
C PRO A 59 11.31 11.96 -9.80
N VAL A 60 11.13 13.09 -9.12
CA VAL A 60 11.18 13.15 -7.65
C VAL A 60 9.98 12.37 -7.09
N VAL A 61 10.25 11.50 -6.12
CA VAL A 61 9.21 10.74 -5.42
C VAL A 61 8.64 11.62 -4.30
N GLU A 62 7.57 12.35 -4.58
CA GLU A 62 6.88 13.18 -3.59
C GLU A 62 5.91 12.34 -2.74
N THR A 63 6.44 11.75 -1.66
CA THR A 63 5.70 10.80 -0.81
C THR A 63 4.38 11.36 -0.25
N THR A 64 4.32 12.64 0.11
CA THR A 64 3.09 13.30 0.59
C THR A 64 2.04 13.42 -0.52
N GLY A 65 2.46 13.73 -1.76
CA GLY A 65 1.58 13.78 -2.92
C GLY A 65 1.01 12.40 -3.27
N LEU A 66 1.82 11.34 -3.10
CA LEU A 66 1.41 9.96 -3.35
C LEU A 66 0.44 9.43 -2.28
N LEU A 67 0.78 9.60 -1.00
CA LEU A 67 0.01 9.04 0.11
C LEU A 67 -1.24 9.85 0.45
N GLY A 68 -1.31 11.13 0.07
CA GLY A 68 -2.35 12.05 0.53
C GLY A 68 -2.08 12.60 1.93
N SER A 69 -3.05 13.36 2.47
CA SER A 69 -2.89 14.04 3.75
C SER A 69 -3.12 13.11 4.94
N ASP A 70 -2.47 13.39 6.08
CA ASP A 70 -2.69 12.63 7.31
C ASP A 70 -4.16 12.66 7.77
N SER A 71 -4.86 13.79 7.54
CA SER A 71 -6.29 13.92 7.82
C SER A 71 -7.15 12.94 7.03
N ASP A 72 -6.78 12.63 5.78
CA ASP A 72 -7.51 11.66 4.95
C ASP A 72 -7.42 10.25 5.56
N TRP A 73 -6.34 9.94 6.26
CA TRP A 73 -6.12 8.64 6.89
C TRP A 73 -6.68 8.55 8.32
N GLN A 74 -6.63 9.65 9.07
CA GLN A 74 -7.07 9.69 10.48
C GLN A 74 -8.55 9.34 10.64
N GLN A 75 -9.40 9.66 9.66
CA GLN A 75 -10.83 9.34 9.70
C GLN A 75 -11.14 7.83 9.88
N PHE A 76 -10.19 6.94 9.60
CA PHE A 76 -10.36 5.49 9.75
C PHE A 76 -9.86 4.94 11.09
N THR A 77 -9.11 5.73 11.85
CA THR A 77 -8.53 5.34 13.14
C THR A 77 -9.23 5.97 14.33
N HIS A 78 -10.11 6.97 14.11
CA HIS A 78 -10.89 7.58 15.18
C HIS A 78 -12.08 6.69 15.60
N ARG A 79 -12.21 6.45 16.92
CA ARG A 79 -13.29 5.67 17.54
C ARG A 79 -14.69 6.28 17.36
N ASP A 80 -14.78 7.59 17.11
CA ASP A 80 -16.04 8.34 17.23
C ASP A 80 -16.94 8.28 15.98
N LYS A 81 -16.48 7.63 14.90
CA LYS A 81 -17.33 7.32 13.74
C LYS A 81 -17.29 5.82 13.49
N PRO A 82 -18.43 5.13 13.48
CA PRO A 82 -18.47 3.74 13.06
C PRO A 82 -18.35 3.71 11.52
N ALA A 83 -17.14 3.89 11.01
CA ALA A 83 -16.76 3.29 9.72
C ALA A 83 -16.86 1.75 9.79
N THR A 84 -17.06 1.21 11.00
CA THR A 84 -17.17 -0.20 11.34
C THR A 84 -18.54 -0.83 11.08
N ASP A 85 -19.63 -0.05 10.98
CA ASP A 85 -20.96 -0.62 10.73
C ASP A 85 -21.11 -1.18 9.29
N SER A 86 -20.25 -0.71 8.36
CA SER A 86 -20.19 -1.20 6.98
C SER A 86 -19.03 -2.18 6.72
N VAL A 87 -18.14 -2.41 7.70
CA VAL A 87 -16.98 -3.26 7.51
C VAL A 87 -17.32 -4.68 7.90
N ASN A 88 -17.48 -5.52 6.89
CA ASN A 88 -17.68 -6.95 7.02
C ASN A 88 -16.34 -7.72 6.91
N LEU A 89 -16.35 -9.00 7.26
CA LEU A 89 -15.18 -9.88 7.17
C LEU A 89 -14.53 -9.89 5.77
N PRO A 90 -15.29 -9.87 4.65
CA PRO A 90 -14.74 -9.66 3.32
C PRO A 90 -13.89 -8.39 3.17
N ALA A 91 -14.37 -7.24 3.66
CA ALA A 91 -13.64 -5.97 3.61
C ALA A 91 -12.32 -6.04 4.40
N LEU A 92 -12.32 -6.65 5.59
CA LEU A 92 -11.08 -6.88 6.34
C LEU A 92 -10.10 -7.78 5.59
N THR A 93 -10.59 -8.87 4.99
CA THR A 93 -9.78 -9.82 4.21
C THR A 93 -9.15 -9.16 2.98
N ALA A 94 -9.89 -8.28 2.32
CA ALA A 94 -9.38 -7.52 1.20
C ALA A 94 -8.31 -6.51 1.62
N LEU A 95 -8.52 -5.74 2.69
CA LEU A 95 -7.49 -4.85 3.22
C LEU A 95 -6.21 -5.62 3.59
N TRP A 96 -6.35 -6.80 4.20
CA TRP A 96 -5.22 -7.67 4.52
C TRP A 96 -4.49 -8.14 3.26
N SER A 97 -5.23 -8.50 2.21
CA SER A 97 -4.67 -8.88 0.92
C SER A 97 -3.89 -7.71 0.30
N VAL A 98 -4.46 -6.50 0.25
CA VAL A 98 -3.75 -5.30 -0.22
C VAL A 98 -2.50 -5.01 0.61
N TYR A 99 -2.59 -5.14 1.94
CA TYR A 99 -1.44 -5.00 2.83
C TYR A 99 -0.28 -5.94 2.44
N THR A 100 -0.57 -7.22 2.18
CA THR A 100 0.45 -8.19 1.74
C THR A 100 1.01 -7.89 0.35
N LEU A 101 0.18 -7.37 -0.57
CA LEU A 101 0.63 -6.98 -1.91
C LEU A 101 1.61 -5.81 -1.85
N PHE A 102 1.33 -4.78 -1.04
CA PHE A 102 2.26 -3.67 -0.84
C PHE A 102 3.56 -4.08 -0.15
N ASP A 103 3.51 -5.05 0.77
CA ASP A 103 4.72 -5.60 1.38
C ASP A 103 5.63 -6.25 0.33
N ARG A 104 5.07 -7.10 -0.53
CA ARG A 104 5.81 -7.77 -1.61
C ARG A 104 6.37 -6.78 -2.64
N SER A 105 5.58 -5.78 -3.02
CA SER A 105 6.03 -4.69 -3.90
C SER A 105 7.18 -3.89 -3.29
N ALA A 106 7.09 -3.55 -2.00
CA ALA A 106 8.18 -2.86 -1.29
C ALA A 106 9.47 -3.69 -1.25
N GLN A 107 9.35 -5.00 -1.00
CA GLN A 107 10.50 -5.92 -1.01
C GLN A 107 11.16 -5.98 -2.40
N TYR A 108 10.35 -6.05 -3.46
CA TYR A 108 10.86 -5.99 -4.84
C TYR A 108 11.68 -4.71 -5.06
N TYR A 109 11.14 -3.53 -4.73
CA TYR A 109 11.87 -2.27 -4.92
C TYR A 109 13.14 -2.18 -4.08
N GLN A 110 13.12 -2.71 -2.87
CA GLN A 110 14.31 -2.77 -2.03
C GLN A 110 15.40 -3.65 -2.66
N GLN A 111 15.03 -4.80 -3.23
CA GLN A 111 15.96 -5.66 -3.97
C GLN A 111 16.43 -5.00 -5.27
N ALA A 112 15.55 -4.35 -6.03
CA ALA A 112 15.90 -3.63 -7.24
C ALA A 112 16.90 -2.50 -6.96
N ALA A 113 16.72 -1.75 -5.86
CA ALA A 113 17.67 -0.75 -5.41
C ALA A 113 19.04 -1.36 -5.09
N ALA A 114 19.08 -2.44 -4.31
CA ALA A 114 20.31 -3.12 -3.92
C ALA A 114 21.11 -3.64 -5.13
N ASN A 115 20.42 -4.10 -6.17
CA ASN A 115 21.03 -4.65 -7.39
C ASN A 115 21.27 -3.59 -8.49
N SER A 116 20.91 -2.33 -8.25
CA SER A 116 21.12 -1.27 -9.24
C SER A 116 22.56 -0.77 -9.23
N ALA A 117 23.19 -0.76 -10.42
CA ALA A 117 24.54 -0.25 -10.63
C ALA A 117 24.59 1.28 -10.53
N HIS A 118 23.61 1.99 -11.10
CA HIS A 118 23.57 3.45 -11.11
C HIS A 118 23.05 4.01 -9.77
N PRO A 119 23.77 4.97 -9.14
CA PRO A 119 23.35 5.58 -7.87
C PRO A 119 21.97 6.25 -7.93
N ALA A 120 21.64 6.92 -9.03
CA ALA A 120 20.33 7.56 -9.23
C ALA A 120 19.20 6.54 -9.25
N THR A 121 19.38 5.42 -9.96
CA THR A 121 18.41 4.31 -10.01
C THR A 121 18.24 3.65 -8.64
N ARG A 122 19.35 3.46 -7.91
CA ARG A 122 19.30 2.95 -6.53
C ARG A 122 18.48 3.85 -5.62
N LEU A 123 18.72 5.16 -5.66
CA LEU A 123 17.99 6.14 -4.84
C LEU A 123 16.50 6.17 -5.21
N PHE A 124 16.19 6.14 -6.50
CA PHE A 124 14.81 6.11 -6.99
C PHE A 124 14.06 4.87 -6.48
N PHE A 125 14.60 3.67 -6.69
CA PHE A 125 13.97 2.44 -6.19
C PHE A 125 13.87 2.40 -4.66
N HIS A 126 14.86 2.93 -3.94
CA HIS A 126 14.78 3.05 -2.49
C HIS A 126 13.61 3.94 -2.05
N SER A 127 13.41 5.06 -2.74
CA SER A 127 12.31 6.00 -2.47
C SER A 127 10.94 5.36 -2.76
N LEU A 128 10.83 4.55 -3.83
CA LEU A 128 9.62 3.76 -4.12
C LEU A 128 9.35 2.72 -3.03
N ALA A 129 10.38 2.00 -2.57
CA ALA A 129 10.26 1.01 -1.51
C ALA A 129 9.76 1.66 -0.20
N GLU A 130 10.34 2.79 0.20
CA GLU A 130 9.92 3.51 1.41
C GLU A 130 8.49 4.03 1.30
N THR A 131 8.11 4.55 0.13
CA THR A 131 6.73 5.00 -0.11
C THR A 131 5.72 3.86 0.04
N LYS A 132 6.01 2.67 -0.53
CA LYS A 132 5.15 1.47 -0.36
C LYS A 132 5.12 1.00 1.10
N LYS A 133 6.23 1.05 1.83
CA LYS A 133 6.26 0.73 3.28
C LYS A 133 5.40 1.69 4.10
N MET A 134 5.42 2.98 3.78
CA MET A 134 4.58 3.97 4.45
C MET A 134 3.09 3.69 4.19
N MET A 135 2.71 3.41 2.95
CA MET A 135 1.34 3.00 2.60
C MET A 135 0.92 1.74 3.38
N ARG A 136 1.78 0.73 3.42
CA ARG A 136 1.58 -0.49 4.19
C ARG A 136 1.36 -0.20 5.69
N ARG A 137 2.11 0.73 6.27
CA ARG A 137 1.93 1.15 7.69
C ARG A 137 0.58 1.83 7.92
N ARG A 138 0.11 2.68 7.00
CA ARG A 138 -1.24 3.28 7.08
C ARG A 138 -2.31 2.19 7.07
N LEU A 139 -2.20 1.21 6.19
CA LEU A 139 -3.11 0.06 6.14
C LEU A 139 -3.08 -0.78 7.41
N ALA A 140 -1.91 -1.05 7.99
CA ALA A 140 -1.81 -1.75 9.26
C ALA A 140 -2.59 -1.04 10.38
N GLY A 141 -2.52 0.30 10.44
CA GLY A 141 -3.29 1.08 11.40
C GLY A 141 -4.80 0.88 11.25
N ILE A 142 -5.31 0.93 10.01
CA ILE A 142 -6.72 0.68 9.71
C ILE A 142 -7.13 -0.74 10.09
N ILE A 143 -6.37 -1.73 9.63
CA ILE A 143 -6.61 -3.15 9.91
C ILE A 143 -6.66 -3.39 11.42
N GLN A 144 -5.72 -2.83 12.19
CA GLN A 144 -5.70 -2.98 13.64
C GLN A 144 -6.93 -2.32 14.30
N SER A 145 -7.34 -1.15 13.83
CA SER A 145 -8.56 -0.49 14.30
C SER A 145 -9.79 -1.38 14.10
N LEU A 146 -9.92 -2.00 12.93
CA LEU A 146 -11.01 -2.93 12.60
C LEU A 146 -10.95 -4.21 13.42
N LEU A 147 -9.78 -4.81 13.60
CA LEU A 147 -9.60 -5.98 14.46
C LEU A 147 -10.01 -5.68 15.90
N ASN A 148 -9.58 -4.55 16.45
CA ASN A 148 -9.97 -4.12 17.79
C ASN A 148 -11.48 -3.97 17.93
N HIS A 149 -12.16 -3.47 16.89
CA HIS A 149 -13.62 -3.38 16.87
C HIS A 149 -14.28 -4.76 16.93
N TYR A 150 -13.85 -5.69 16.07
CA TYR A 150 -14.35 -7.08 16.09
C TYR A 150 -14.11 -7.77 17.43
N TRP A 151 -12.95 -7.54 18.07
CA TRP A 151 -12.67 -8.09 19.39
C TRP A 151 -13.62 -7.54 20.46
N GLY A 152 -13.93 -6.24 20.39
CA GLY A 152 -14.92 -5.62 21.26
C GLY A 152 -16.31 -6.24 21.13
N GLN A 153 -16.72 -6.61 19.90
CA GLN A 153 -18.00 -7.29 19.66
C GLN A 153 -18.01 -8.75 20.13
N LEU A 154 -16.92 -9.49 19.90
CA LEU A 154 -16.83 -10.91 20.24
C LEU A 154 -16.61 -11.14 21.76
N GLY A 155 -16.18 -10.13 22.49
CA GLY A 155 -15.88 -10.22 23.93
C GLY A 155 -14.56 -10.94 24.26
N PHE A 156 -13.78 -11.33 23.24
CA PHE A 156 -12.44 -11.90 23.37
C PHE A 156 -11.61 -11.67 22.10
N ALA A 157 -10.28 -11.65 22.24
CA ALA A 157 -9.37 -11.64 21.09
C ALA A 157 -9.20 -13.10 20.57
N PRO A 158 -9.57 -13.41 19.31
CA PRO A 158 -9.61 -14.77 18.78
C PRO A 158 -8.23 -15.44 18.67
N PHE A 159 -7.12 -14.71 18.86
CA PHE A 159 -5.77 -15.28 18.85
C PHE A 159 -4.90 -14.66 19.96
N MET A 160 -5.22 -14.93 21.23
CA MET A 160 -4.20 -14.94 22.28
C MET A 160 -3.40 -16.26 22.21
N LEU A 161 -2.73 -16.51 21.08
CA LEU A 161 -1.77 -17.60 20.96
C LEU A 161 -0.37 -17.02 21.15
N GLY A 162 0.11 -17.08 22.39
CA GLY A 162 1.45 -16.62 22.75
C GLY A 162 1.56 -16.00 24.14
N LYS A 163 0.85 -16.55 25.13
CA LYS A 163 1.20 -16.35 26.54
C LYS A 163 0.96 -17.62 27.33
N GLU A 164 1.55 -18.71 26.87
CA GLU A 164 1.78 -19.89 27.69
C GLU A 164 3.25 -20.29 27.57
N GLY A 165 3.94 -20.30 28.72
CA GLY A 165 5.20 -21.02 28.95
C GLY A 165 6.47 -20.33 28.54
#